data_AF-A0A1B7HG74-F1
#
_entry.id   AF-A0A1B7HG74-F1
#
_cell.length_a   1.000
_cell.length_b   1.000
_cell.length_c   1.000
_cell.angle_alpha   90.00
_cell.angle_beta   90.00
_cell.angle_gamma   90.00
#
_symmetry.space_group_name_H-M   'P 1'
#
loop_
_entity.id
_entity.type
_entity.pdbx_description
1 polymer ?
#
loop_
_entity_poly.entity_id
_entity_poly.type
_entity_poly.pdbx_seq_one_letter_code
_entity_poly.pdbx_strand_id
1 'polypeptide(L)' 'MRGNRYSVPEAWCGQPVSIRITLDDELRIYGHEQLVASHLLSSGAPVWQTVPEHHDPLWQQVSQVEHLLVPM' A
#
# COMPACT_ATOMS: atom_id res chain seq x y z
N MET A 1 11.65 13.12 -4.54
CA MET A 1 10.20 13.16 -4.81
C MET A 1 9.51 13.94 -3.68
N ARG A 2 8.74 14.99 -4.01
CA ARG A 2 7.97 15.83 -3.07
C ARG A 2 6.47 15.58 -3.28
N GLY A 3 5.98 14.45 -2.80
CA GLY A 3 4.56 14.09 -2.91
C GLY A 3 4.19 13.09 -1.82
N ASN A 4 2.89 13.02 -1.52
CA ASN A 4 2.36 12.02 -0.58
C ASN A 4 2.58 10.62 -1.12
N ARG A 5 2.74 9.67 -0.21
CA ARG A 5 2.93 8.26 -0.52
C ARG A 5 1.81 7.47 0.10
N TYR A 6 1.16 6.65 -0.70
CA TYR A 6 0.00 5.86 -0.31
C TYR A 6 0.34 4.39 -0.57
N SER A 7 0.17 3.57 0.45
CA SER A 7 0.39 2.12 0.32
C SER A 7 -0.66 1.47 -0.61
N VAL A 8 -0.27 0.36 -1.23
CA VAL A 8 -1.14 -0.54 -2.00
C VAL A 8 -0.97 -1.96 -1.47
N PRO A 9 -1.97 -2.85 -1.61
CA PRO A 9 -1.84 -4.24 -1.22
C PRO A 9 -0.64 -4.92 -1.91
N GLU A 10 0.04 -5.84 -1.22
CA GLU A 10 1.27 -6.47 -1.72
C GLU A 10 1.14 -7.07 -3.11
N ALA A 11 -0.05 -7.60 -3.45
CA ALA A 11 -0.31 -8.26 -4.73
C ALA A 11 -0.08 -7.32 -5.93
N TRP A 12 -0.06 -6.00 -5.69
CA TRP A 12 0.19 -4.96 -6.68
C TRP A 12 1.63 -4.42 -6.64
N CYS A 13 2.51 -5.02 -5.85
CA CYS A 13 3.92 -4.64 -5.82
C CYS A 13 4.57 -4.84 -7.20
N GLY A 14 5.17 -3.77 -7.73
CA GLY A 14 5.78 -3.76 -9.07
C GLY A 14 4.79 -3.81 -10.24
N GLN A 15 3.48 -3.82 -9.97
CA GLN A 15 2.42 -3.83 -10.98
C GLN A 15 1.92 -2.40 -11.26
N PRO A 16 1.52 -2.08 -12.50
CA PRO A 16 0.86 -0.82 -12.80
C PRO A 16 -0.52 -0.76 -12.14
N VAL A 17 -0.90 0.42 -11.66
CA VAL A 17 -2.22 0.72 -11.11
C VAL A 17 -2.79 1.98 -11.75
N SER A 18 -4.11 2.07 -11.79
CA SER A 18 -4.82 3.29 -12.17
C SER A 18 -5.21 4.07 -10.93
N ILE A 19 -4.91 5.37 -10.90
CA ILE A 19 -5.25 6.26 -9.79
C ILE A 19 -6.37 7.19 -10.24
N ARG A 20 -7.41 7.31 -9.42
CA ARG A 20 -8.50 8.28 -9.60
C ARG A 20 -8.58 9.15 -8.37
N ILE A 21 -8.53 10.46 -8.57
CA ILE A 21 -8.76 11.47 -7.54
C ILE A 21 -10.19 11.96 -7.71
N THR A 22 -10.92 11.99 -6.60
CA THR A 22 -12.31 12.45 -6.56
C THR A 22 -12.39 13.85 -5.95
N LEU A 23 -13.57 14.46 -6.00
CA LEU A 23 -13.81 15.81 -5.49
C LEU A 23 -13.98 15.86 -3.96
N ASP A 24 -14.19 14.71 -3.32
CA ASP A 24 -14.28 14.49 -1.87
C ASP A 24 -12.92 14.15 -1.24
N ASP A 25 -11.82 14.61 -1.86
CA ASP A 25 -10.45 14.40 -1.42
C ASP A 25 -10.06 12.91 -1.27
N GLU A 26 -10.68 12.01 -2.03
CA GLU A 26 -10.33 10.59 -2.00
C GLU A 26 -9.39 10.24 -3.17
N LEU A 27 -8.35 9.49 -2.85
CA LEU A 27 -7.48 8.82 -3.80
C LEU A 27 -7.88 7.35 -3.86
N ARG A 28 -8.43 6.93 -5.00
CA ARG A 28 -8.82 5.55 -5.26
C ARG A 28 -7.83 4.89 -6.21
N ILE A 29 -7.38 3.70 -5.82
CA ILE A 29 -6.38 2.92 -6.55
C ILE A 29 -7.07 1.70 -7.12
N TYR A 30 -6.94 1.51 -8.42
CA TYR A 30 -7.54 0.42 -9.17
C TYR A 30 -6.46 -0.46 -9.79
N GLY A 31 -6.62 -1.76 -9.61
CA GLY A 31 -5.83 -2.79 -10.28
C GLY A 31 -6.74 -3.64 -11.15
N HIS A 32 -6.43 -3.72 -12.46
CA HIS A 32 -7.30 -4.37 -13.46
C HIS A 32 -8.77 -3.94 -13.35
N GLU A 33 -8.99 -2.62 -13.21
CA GLU A 33 -10.31 -1.98 -13.02
C GLU A 33 -11.05 -2.31 -11.71
N GLN A 34 -10.50 -3.16 -10.85
CA GLN A 34 -11.03 -3.43 -9.51
C GLN A 34 -10.45 -2.43 -8.50
N LEU A 35 -11.29 -1.89 -7.60
CA LEU A 35 -10.81 -1.04 -6.51
C LEU A 35 -10.00 -1.89 -5.52
N VAL A 36 -8.74 -1.51 -5.28
CA VAL A 36 -7.79 -2.28 -4.45
C VAL A 36 -7.33 -1.51 -3.21
N ALA A 37 -7.42 -0.19 -3.23
CA ALA A 37 -7.19 0.65 -2.05
C ALA A 37 -7.88 2.01 -2.21
N SER A 38 -8.21 2.63 -1.08
CA SER A 38 -8.63 4.02 -1.00
C SER A 38 -7.89 4.74 0.13
N HIS A 39 -7.63 6.03 -0.09
CA HIS A 39 -6.95 6.91 0.86
C HIS A 39 -7.59 8.30 0.83
N LEU A 40 -7.49 9.03 1.92
CA LEU A 40 -7.76 10.47 1.92
C LEU A 40 -6.51 11.22 1.47
N LEU A 41 -6.66 12.18 0.57
CA LEU A 41 -5.59 13.06 0.14
C LEU A 41 -5.11 13.90 1.32
N SER A 42 -3.81 13.85 1.59
CA SER A 42 -3.21 14.77 2.56
C SER A 42 -2.87 16.11 1.90
N SER A 43 -3.44 17.20 2.42
CA SER A 43 -3.16 18.57 1.95
C SER A 43 -1.93 19.21 2.63
N GLY A 44 -1.29 18.49 3.55
CA GLY A 44 -0.19 18.98 4.37
C GLY A 44 1.22 18.65 3.83
N ALA A 45 2.20 18.64 4.74
CA ALA A 45 3.55 18.20 4.42
C ALA A 45 3.54 16.75 3.86
N PRO A 46 4.49 16.39 2.97
CA PRO A 46 4.55 15.07 2.38
C PRO A 46 4.49 13.97 3.45
N VAL A 47 3.44 13.15 3.40
CA VAL A 47 3.19 12.11 4.40
C VAL A 47 3.19 10.73 3.76
N TRP A 48 3.50 9.72 4.56
CA TRP A 48 3.27 8.32 4.25
C TRP A 48 1.95 7.88 4.87
N GLN A 49 1.03 7.40 4.03
CA GLN A 49 -0.23 6.79 4.46
C GLN A 49 -0.15 5.28 4.18
N THR A 50 0.08 4.54 5.26
CA THR A 50 0.19 3.09 5.26
C THR A 50 -1.05 2.48 5.87
N VAL A 51 -1.61 1.48 5.19
CA VAL A 51 -2.69 0.62 5.71
C VAL A 51 -2.03 -0.70 6.13
N PRO A 52 -2.13 -1.12 7.40
CA PRO A 52 -1.49 -2.34 7.89
C PRO A 52 -1.81 -3.58 7.04
N GLU A 53 -3.08 -3.75 6.68
CA GLU A 53 -3.62 -4.89 5.94
C GLU A 53 -2.99 -5.07 4.56
N HIS A 54 -2.44 -4.00 3.97
CA HIS A 54 -1.71 -4.09 2.70
C HIS A 54 -0.42 -4.92 2.80
N HIS A 55 0.13 -5.06 4.02
CA HIS A 55 1.42 -5.67 4.29
C HIS A 55 1.30 -6.97 5.12
N ASP A 56 0.09 -7.36 5.52
CA ASP A 56 -0.12 -8.59 6.31
C ASP A 56 0.49 -9.83 5.66
N PRO A 57 0.33 -10.10 4.35
CA PRO A 57 0.93 -11.29 3.77
C PRO A 57 2.46 -11.20 3.67
N LEU A 58 3.03 -10.00 3.48
CA LEU A 58 4.47 -9.74 3.54
C LEU A 58 5.01 -10.07 4.93
N TRP A 59 4.32 -9.63 5.99
CA TRP A 59 4.70 -9.93 7.37
C TRP A 59 4.60 -11.42 7.68
N GLN A 60 3.58 -12.11 7.18
CA GLN A 60 3.46 -13.57 7.32
C GLN A 60 4.63 -14.29 6.63
N GLN A 61 5.01 -13.87 5.42
CA GLN A 61 6.17 -14.41 4.70
C GLN A 61 7.47 -14.18 5.49
N VAL A 62 7.70 -12.98 6.01
CA VAL A 62 8.90 -12.65 6.80
C VAL A 62 8.95 -13.43 8.12
N SER A 63 7.81 -13.61 8.81
CA SER A 63 7.75 -14.38 10.05
C SER A 63 8.13 -15.86 9.88
N GLN A 64 7.84 -16.46 8.70
CA GLN A 64 8.33 -17.80 8.37
C GLN A 64 9.85 -17.83 8.23
N VAL A 65 10.46 -16.76 7.73
CA VAL A 65 11.92 -16.66 7.58
C VAL A 65 12.61 -16.47 8.94
N GLU A 66 12.01 -15.73 9.88
CA GLU A 66 12.54 -15.60 11.25
C GLU A 66 12.62 -16.96 11.97
N HIS A 67 11.63 -17.84 11.77
CA HIS A 67 11.68 -19.20 12.31
C HIS A 67 12.78 -20.09 11.69
N LEU A 68 13.26 -19.76 10.48
CA LEU A 68 14.36 -20.48 9.81
C LEU A 68 15.74 -19.89 10.13
N LEU A 69 15.81 -18.72 10.76
CA LEU A 69 17.05 -18.02 11.11
C LEU A 69 17.46 -18.20 12.58
N VAL A 70 16.79 -19.08 13.34
CA VAL A 70 17.28 -19.52 14.65
C VAL A 70 18.34 -20.63 14.41
N PRO A 71 19.64 -20.38 14.62
CA PRO A 71 20.61 -21.46 14.56
C PRO A 71 20.41 -22.39 15.75
N MET A 72 20.44 -23.70 15.48
CA MET A 72 20.62 -24.74 16.50
C MET A 72 21.94 -24.57 17.25
#